data_AF-A0A849EET1-F1
#
_entry.id   AF-A0A849EET1-F1
#
_cell.length_a   1.000
_cell.length_b   1.000
_cell.length_c   1.000
_cell.angle_alpha   90.00
_cell.angle_beta   90.00
_cell.angle_gamma   90.00
#
_symmetry.space_group_name_H-M   'P 1'
#
loop_
_entity.id
_entity.type
_entity.pdbx_description
1 polymer ?
#
loop_
_entity_poly.entity_id
_entity_poly.type
_entity_poly.pdbx_seq_one_letter_code
_entity_poly.pdbx_strand_id
1 'polypeptide(L)'
;LQSVADGKADVACIDAVTFALLSRIEPDLVARVRVLGQSPKVPGLPYITSLSVSAETVERLQTALRQAMEDPALSDVRAELLLSGITFPDPAHYNVILDLEAAASRLTLA
;
A
#
# COMPACT_ATOMS: atom_id res chain seq x y z
N LEU A 1 3.12 -4.84 14.91
CA LEU A 1 4.13 -5.90 15.19
C LEU A 1 4.36 -6.13 16.67
N GLN A 2 4.53 -5.08 17.48
CA GLN A 2 4.76 -5.18 18.93
C GLN A 2 3.83 -6.17 19.65
N SER A 3 2.52 -6.12 19.42
CA SER A 3 1.57 -7.04 20.06
C SER A 3 1.86 -8.51 19.78
N VAL A 4 2.31 -8.85 18.56
CA VAL A 4 2.69 -10.22 18.21
C VAL A 4 4.02 -10.58 18.86
N ALA A 5 5.00 -9.69 18.79
CA ALA A 5 6.32 -9.89 19.38
C ALA A 5 6.25 -10.11 20.90
N ASP A 6 5.33 -9.43 21.59
CA ASP A 6 5.10 -9.52 23.03
C ASP A 6 4.13 -10.64 23.43
N GLY A 7 3.63 -11.44 22.49
CA GLY A 7 2.68 -12.52 22.77
C GLY A 7 1.28 -12.06 23.18
N LYS A 8 0.93 -10.79 22.92
CA LYS A 8 -0.43 -10.24 23.16
C LYS A 8 -1.40 -10.56 22.02
N ALA A 9 -0.88 -10.98 20.87
CA ALA A 9 -1.64 -11.50 19.74
C ALA A 9 -0.84 -12.64 19.09
N ASP A 10 -1.50 -13.71 18.67
CA ASP A 10 -0.81 -14.86 18.05
C ASP A 10 -0.36 -14.57 16.61
N VAL A 11 -1.19 -13.83 15.87
CA VAL A 11 -0.99 -13.52 14.44
C VAL A 11 -1.51 -12.10 14.15
N ALA A 12 -0.91 -11.44 13.15
CA ALA A 12 -1.43 -10.20 12.59
C ALA A 12 -1.25 -10.16 11.06
N CYS A 13 -2.21 -9.56 10.36
CA CYS A 13 -2.07 -9.18 8.95
C CYS A 13 -1.51 -7.76 8.89
N ILE A 14 -0.37 -7.59 8.23
CA ILE A 14 0.33 -6.29 8.13
C ILE A 14 0.50 -5.95 6.65
N ASP A 15 0.28 -4.69 6.30
CA ASP A 15 0.59 -4.17 4.96
C ASP A 15 2.07 -4.37 4.63
N ALA A 16 2.36 -4.77 3.39
CA ALA A 16 3.70 -5.16 2.97
C ALA A 16 4.68 -3.97 2.96
N VAL A 17 4.20 -2.76 2.61
CA VAL A 17 5.03 -1.54 2.62
C VAL A 17 5.35 -1.16 4.06
N THR A 18 4.36 -1.19 4.95
CA THR A 18 4.53 -0.98 6.38
C THR A 18 5.53 -1.97 6.99
N PHE A 19 5.43 -3.26 6.65
CA PHE A 19 6.37 -4.27 7.13
C PHE A 19 7.80 -4.03 6.61
N ALA A 20 7.95 -3.61 5.35
CA ALA A 20 9.25 -3.26 4.77
C ALA A 20 9.87 -2.02 5.43
N LEU A 21 9.06 -1.01 5.76
CA LEU A 21 9.50 0.17 6.51
C LEU A 21 9.94 -0.21 7.93
N LEU A 22 9.16 -1.02 8.65
CA LEU A 22 9.52 -1.51 9.98
C LEU A 22 10.81 -2.34 9.94
N SER A 23 11.07 -3.09 8.87
CA SER A 23 12.33 -3.83 8.72
C SER A 23 13.55 -2.91 8.61
N ARG A 24 13.38 -1.66 8.16
CA ARG A 24 14.45 -0.66 8.12
C ARG A 24 14.59 0.11 9.44
N ILE A 25 13.47 0.46 10.06
CA ILE A 25 13.43 1.39 11.21
C ILE A 25 13.55 0.64 12.55
N GLU A 26 12.97 -0.56 12.66
CA GLU A 26 12.95 -1.39 13.87
C GLU A 26 13.31 -2.86 13.57
N PRO A 27 14.52 -3.14 13.06
CA PRO A 27 14.92 -4.49 12.67
C PRO A 27 14.85 -5.49 13.83
N ASP A 28 15.16 -5.05 15.06
CA ASP A 28 15.09 -5.90 16.26
C ASP A 28 13.66 -6.33 16.59
N LEU A 29 12.67 -5.47 16.34
CA LEU A 29 11.27 -5.83 16.49
C LEU A 29 10.84 -6.85 15.43
N VAL A 30 11.26 -6.65 14.18
CA VAL A 30 10.96 -7.55 13.06
C VAL A 30 11.58 -8.93 13.28
N ALA A 31 12.80 -9.01 13.84
CA ALA A 31 13.48 -10.27 14.14
C ALA A 31 12.73 -11.14 15.17
N ARG A 32 11.84 -10.56 15.97
CA ARG A 32 11.03 -11.27 16.98
C ARG A 32 9.74 -11.88 16.43
N VAL A 33 9.45 -11.68 15.14
CA VAL A 33 8.29 -12.27 14.47
C VAL A 33 8.73 -13.05 13.24
N ARG A 34 7.83 -13.87 12.67
CA ARG A 34 8.07 -14.56 11.40
C ARG A 34 6.87 -14.39 10.47
N VAL A 35 7.13 -14.28 9.17
CA VAL A 35 6.09 -14.23 8.14
C VAL A 35 5.48 -15.63 7.98
N LEU A 36 4.16 -15.74 8.14
CA LEU A 36 3.42 -17.01 7.97
C LEU A 36 2.94 -17.23 6.54
N GLY A 37 2.70 -16.15 5.80
CA GLY A 37 2.19 -16.19 4.43
C GLY A 37 1.99 -14.78 3.89
N GLN A 38 1.58 -14.68 2.63
CA GLN A 38 1.28 -13.42 1.95
C GLN A 38 -0.12 -13.50 1.34
N SER A 39 -0.87 -12.40 1.40
CA SER A 39 -2.14 -12.28 0.69
C SER A 39 -1.94 -12.19 -0.83
N PRO A 40 -2.98 -12.41 -1.64
CA PRO A 40 -2.95 -12.07 -3.06
C PRO A 40 -2.51 -10.62 -3.28
N LYS A 41 -1.81 -10.38 -4.39
CA LYS A 41 -1.41 -9.02 -4.77
C LYS A 41 -2.62 -8.25 -5.27
N VAL A 42 -2.72 -6.99 -4.84
CA VAL A 42 -3.70 -6.01 -5.31
C VAL A 42 -2.97 -4.75 -5.77
N PRO A 43 -3.60 -3.87 -6.57
CA PRO A 43 -3.01 -2.58 -6.91
C PRO A 43 -2.63 -1.77 -5.67
N GLY A 44 -1.59 -0.95 -5.78
CA GLY A 44 -1.12 -0.08 -4.70
C GLY A 44 -2.14 1.01 -4.32
N LEU A 45 -1.87 1.70 -3.22
CA LEU A 45 -2.73 2.76 -2.70
C LEU A 45 -2.95 3.87 -3.76
N PRO A 46 -4.21 4.18 -4.13
CA PRO A 46 -4.50 5.19 -5.15
C PRO A 46 -4.43 6.61 -4.58
N TYR A 47 -4.15 7.57 -5.46
CA TYR A 47 -4.55 8.97 -5.26
C TYR A 47 -5.96 9.17 -5.79
N ILE A 48 -6.83 9.80 -4.99
CA ILE A 48 -8.25 9.97 -5.32
C ILE A 48 -8.61 11.46 -5.27
N THR A 49 -9.35 11.94 -6.27
CA THR A 49 -9.93 13.29 -6.30
C THR A 49 -11.44 13.24 -6.08
N SER A 50 -12.06 14.39 -5.80
CA SER A 50 -13.52 14.50 -5.86
C SER A 50 -14.03 14.24 -7.29
N LEU A 51 -15.24 13.67 -7.41
CA LEU A 51 -15.94 13.49 -8.68
C LEU A 51 -16.25 14.81 -9.40
N SER A 52 -16.30 15.92 -8.67
CA SER A 52 -16.55 17.26 -9.23
C SER A 52 -15.32 17.94 -9.83
N VAL A 53 -14.12 17.34 -9.71
CA VAL A 53 -12.89 17.91 -10.26
C VAL A 53 -12.90 17.83 -11.78
N SER A 54 -12.60 18.95 -12.44
CA SER A 54 -12.50 19.02 -13.90
C SER A 54 -11.40 18.11 -14.45
N ALA A 55 -11.57 17.58 -15.66
CA ALA A 55 -10.54 16.80 -16.36
C ALA A 55 -9.19 17.55 -16.48
N GLU A 56 -9.21 18.85 -16.79
CA GLU A 56 -8.00 19.67 -16.86
C GLU A 56 -7.21 19.66 -15.54
N THR A 57 -7.91 19.80 -14.41
CA THR A 57 -7.27 19.73 -13.09
C THR A 57 -6.69 18.33 -12.81
N VAL A 58 -7.39 17.26 -13.22
CA VAL A 58 -6.86 15.89 -13.10
C VAL A 58 -5.58 15.74 -13.90
N GLU A 59 -5.54 16.19 -15.16
CA GLU A 59 -4.34 16.13 -16.00
C GLU A 59 -3.16 16.88 -15.40
N ARG A 60 -3.42 18.06 -14.79
CA ARG A 60 -2.41 18.84 -14.07
C ARG A 60 -1.87 18.09 -12.86
N LEU A 61 -2.74 17.44 -12.08
CA LEU A 61 -2.33 16.61 -10.94
C LEU A 61 -1.49 15.41 -11.37
N GLN A 62 -1.92 14.70 -12.43
CA GLN A 62 -1.17 13.57 -12.98
C GLN A 62 0.20 13.99 -13.50
N THR A 63 0.30 15.17 -14.11
CA THR A 63 1.56 15.75 -14.56
C THR A 63 2.47 16.10 -13.38
N ALA A 64 1.94 16.76 -12.35
CA ALA A 64 2.70 17.11 -11.15
C ALA A 64 3.22 15.86 -10.42
N LEU A 65 2.39 14.80 -10.32
CA LEU A 65 2.81 13.54 -9.70
C LEU A 65 3.92 12.84 -10.51
N ARG A 66 3.85 12.85 -11.85
CA ARG A 66 4.94 12.33 -12.71
C ARG A 66 6.22 13.11 -12.48
N GLN A 67 6.15 14.45 -12.49
CA GLN A 67 7.30 15.31 -12.22
C GLN A 67 7.91 15.00 -10.85
N ALA A 68 7.09 14.83 -9.81
CA ALA A 68 7.57 14.47 -8.48
C ALA A 68 8.24 13.08 -8.43
N MET A 69 7.83 12.13 -9.28
CA MET A 69 8.48 10.82 -9.41
C MET A 69 9.83 10.90 -10.14
N GLU A 70 10.02 11.91 -10.99
CA GLU A 70 11.22 12.10 -11.81
C GLU A 70 12.20 13.12 -11.19
N ASP A 71 11.74 13.97 -10.27
CA ASP A 71 12.55 15.03 -9.66
C ASP A 71 13.72 14.44 -8.85
N PRO A 72 14.99 14.72 -9.22
CA PRO A 72 16.14 14.26 -8.46
C PRO A 72 16.19 14.81 -7.03
N ALA A 73 15.63 16.00 -6.77
CA ALA A 73 15.62 16.59 -5.43
C ALA A 73 14.72 15.81 -4.45
N LEU A 74 13.81 14.98 -4.96
CA LEU A 74 12.92 14.13 -4.17
C LEU A 74 13.39 12.66 -4.11
N SER A 75 14.59 12.34 -4.59
CA SER A 75 15.10 10.95 -4.62
C SER A 75 15.06 10.28 -3.26
N ASP A 76 15.53 11.00 -2.23
CA ASP A 76 15.68 10.45 -0.88
C ASP A 76 14.32 10.24 -0.24
N VAL A 77 13.40 11.19 -0.44
CA VAL A 77 12.00 11.09 0.02
C VAL A 77 11.31 9.89 -0.62
N ARG A 78 11.47 9.69 -1.94
CA ARG A 78 10.91 8.52 -2.63
C ARG A 78 11.51 7.22 -2.10
N ALA A 79 12.82 7.18 -1.88
CA ALA A 79 13.51 6.01 -1.35
C ALA A 79 13.08 5.67 0.09
N GLU A 80 12.81 6.69 0.91
CA GLU A 80 12.29 6.55 2.27
C GLU A 80 10.85 6.02 2.25
N LEU A 81 10.00 6.53 1.35
CA LEU A 81 8.60 6.09 1.19
C LEU A 81 8.45 4.80 0.38
N LEU A 82 9.54 4.19 -0.09
CA LEU A 82 9.56 3.00 -0.96
C LEU A 82 8.81 3.20 -2.29
N LEU A 83 8.82 4.43 -2.82
CA LEU A 83 8.17 4.77 -4.08
C LEU A 83 9.16 4.69 -5.25
N SER A 84 8.82 3.91 -6.27
CA SER A 84 9.64 3.77 -7.47
C SER A 84 9.01 4.36 -8.73
N GLY A 85 7.78 4.86 -8.65
CA GLY A 85 7.07 5.43 -9.78
C GLY A 85 5.56 5.59 -9.52
N ILE A 86 4.86 6.06 -10.55
CA ILE A 86 3.41 6.23 -10.52
C ILE A 86 2.80 5.81 -11.86
N THR A 87 1.59 5.26 -11.82
CA THR A 87 0.80 4.91 -12.99
C THR A 87 -0.63 5.43 -12.83
N PHE A 88 -1.35 5.59 -13.95
CA PHE A 88 -2.74 6.03 -13.97
C PHE A 88 -3.61 4.98 -14.69
N PRO A 89 -3.82 3.83 -14.05
CA PRO A 89 -4.56 2.73 -14.65
C PRO A 89 -6.07 3.02 -14.69
N ASP A 90 -6.81 2.24 -15.50
CA ASP A 90 -8.27 2.20 -15.42
C ASP A 90 -8.71 1.83 -14.00
N PRO A 91 -9.69 2.53 -13.37
CA PRO A 91 -10.21 2.20 -12.06
C PRO A 91 -10.65 0.73 -11.91
N ALA A 92 -11.08 0.07 -12.98
CA ALA A 92 -11.47 -1.34 -12.98
C ALA A 92 -10.33 -2.30 -12.56
N HIS A 93 -9.06 -1.88 -12.60
CA HIS A 93 -7.97 -2.68 -12.04
C HIS A 93 -8.11 -2.92 -10.52
N TYR A 94 -8.85 -2.07 -9.81
CA TYR A 94 -9.15 -2.24 -8.39
C TYR A 94 -10.30 -3.23 -8.13
N ASN A 95 -11.01 -3.72 -9.16
CA ASN A 95 -12.13 -4.67 -8.99
C ASN A 95 -11.71 -5.97 -8.28
N VAL A 96 -10.43 -6.37 -8.39
CA VAL A 96 -9.90 -7.52 -7.64
C VAL A 96 -10.09 -7.38 -6.12
N ILE A 97 -10.10 -6.16 -5.59
CA ILE A 97 -10.33 -5.90 -4.18
C ILE A 97 -11.80 -6.18 -3.82
N LEU A 98 -12.74 -5.82 -4.70
CA LEU A 98 -14.16 -6.15 -4.55
C LEU A 98 -14.40 -7.66 -4.63
N ASP A 99 -13.67 -8.36 -5.51
CA ASP A 99 -13.74 -9.82 -5.59
C ASP A 99 -13.25 -10.50 -4.30
N LEU A 100 -12.17 -9.98 -3.71
CA LEU A 100 -11.64 -10.44 -2.42
C LEU A 100 -12.61 -10.14 -1.28
N GLU A 101 -13.22 -8.96 -1.24
CA GLU A 101 -14.26 -8.60 -0.26
C GLU A 101 -15.47 -9.54 -0.36
N ALA A 102 -15.94 -9.79 -1.58
CA ALA A 102 -17.07 -10.69 -1.82
C ALA A 102 -16.73 -12.13 -1.42
N ALA A 103 -15.50 -12.59 -1.70
CA ALA A 103 -15.01 -13.89 -1.26
C ALA A 103 -14.93 -13.99 0.27
N ALA A 104 -14.40 -12.97 0.94
CA ALA A 104 -14.35 -12.90 2.40
C ALA A 104 -15.76 -12.93 3.02
N SER A 105 -16.70 -12.19 2.45
CA SER A 105 -18.09 -12.14 2.92
C SER A 105 -18.79 -13.50 2.83
N ARG A 106 -18.48 -14.31 1.80
CA ARG A 106 -18.98 -15.68 1.65
C ARG A 106 -18.35 -16.67 2.64
N LEU A 107 -17.18 -16.35 3.18
CA LEU A 107 -16.48 -17.15 4.18
C LEU A 107 -16.90 -16.82 5.61
N THR A 108 -17.80 -15.85 5.81
CA THR A 108 -18.38 -15.58 7.13
C THR A 108 -19.01 -16.86 7.65
N LEU A 109 -18.31 -17.50 8.59
CA LEU A 109 -18.73 -18.73 9.25
C LEU A 109 -20.07 -18.49 9.93
N ALA A 110 -21.03 -19.40 9.68
CA ALA A 110 -22.21 -19.56 10.51
C ALA A 110 -21.83 -19.91 11.96
#